data_AF-A0A1F2KBI6-F1
#
_entry.id   AF-A0A1F2KBI6-F1
#
_cell.length_a   1.000
_cell.length_b   1.000
_cell.length_c   1.000
_cell.angle_alpha   90.00
_cell.angle_beta   90.00
_cell.angle_gamma   90.00
#
_symmetry.space_group_name_H-M   'P 1'
#
loop_
_entity.id
_entity.type
_entity.pdbx_description
1 polymer ?
#
loop_
_entity_poly.entity_id
_entity_poly.type
_entity_poly.pdbx_seq_one_letter_code
_entity_poly.pdbx_strand_id
1 'polypeptide(L)' 'MEFDDFNVETKIEAEAKVRGLYEGKLKFPTIIVGNDYIKNPTISQLEEFLECAASPNNL' A
#
# COMPACT_ATOMS: atom_id res chain seq x y z
N MET A 1 -11.02 -6.40 8.48
CA MET A 1 -10.01 -6.14 7.43
C MET A 1 -8.78 -6.94 7.80
N GLU A 2 -8.34 -7.84 6.93
CA GLU A 2 -7.09 -8.58 7.09
C GLU A 2 -6.03 -7.95 6.20
N PHE A 3 -4.81 -7.84 6.70
CA PHE A 3 -3.66 -7.29 5.97
C PHE A 3 -2.62 -8.38 5.76
N ASP A 4 -2.14 -8.51 4.53
CA ASP A 4 -0.98 -9.35 4.24
C ASP A 4 0.30 -8.54 4.31
N ASP A 5 1.20 -8.91 5.23
CA ASP A 5 2.53 -8.31 5.32
C ASP A 5 3.44 -8.81 4.18
N PHE A 6 3.64 -7.93 3.21
CA PHE A 6 4.62 -8.09 2.13
C PHE A 6 5.94 -7.40 2.52
N ASN A 7 6.68 -8.03 3.43
CA ASN A 7 8.03 -7.57 3.76
C ASN A 7 8.99 -7.84 2.58
N VAL A 8 9.39 -6.77 1.91
CA VAL A 8 10.27 -6.82 0.73
C VAL A 8 11.69 -7.29 1.03
N GLU A 9 12.14 -7.19 2.28
CA GLU A 9 13.50 -7.57 2.66
C GLU A 9 13.62 -9.09 2.83
N THR A 10 12.48 -9.77 3.00
CA THR A 10 12.44 -11.22 3.24
C THR A 10 11.74 -12.01 2.13
N LYS A 11 10.97 -11.33 1.26
CA LYS A 11 10.22 -11.96 0.16
C LYS A 11 10.60 -11.32 -1.19
N ILE A 12 11.36 -12.04 -2.02
CA ILE A 12 11.78 -11.60 -3.37
C ILE A 12 10.60 -11.20 -4.27
N GLU A 13 9.48 -11.93 -4.18
CA GLU A 13 8.27 -11.62 -4.95
C GLU A 13 7.64 -10.28 -4.54
N ALA A 14 7.77 -9.91 -3.25
CA ALA A 14 7.33 -8.62 -2.74
C ALA A 14 8.21 -7.48 -3.27
N GLU A 15 9.53 -7.68 -3.31
CA GLU A 15 10.47 -6.70 -3.85
C GLU A 15 10.19 -6.38 -5.32
N ALA A 16 10.01 -7.42 -6.15
CA ALA A 16 9.70 -7.26 -7.57
C ALA A 16 8.39 -6.49 -7.79
N LYS A 17 7.35 -6.82 -7.02
CA LYS A 17 6.04 -6.14 -7.09
C LYS A 17 6.14 -4.67 -6.70
N VAL A 18 6.83 -4.35 -5.61
CA VAL A 18 7.05 -2.95 -5.20
C VAL A 18 7.90 -2.22 -6.24
N ARG A 19 9.00 -2.78 -6.72
CA ARG A 19 9.80 -2.11 -7.77
C ARG A 19 9.00 -1.82 -9.04
N GLY A 20 8.10 -2.72 -9.44
CA GLY A 20 7.19 -2.52 -10.58
C GLY A 20 6.25 -1.32 -10.41
N LEU A 21 5.80 -1.04 -9.19
CA LEU A 21 4.93 0.10 -8.85
C LEU A 21 5.67 1.45 -8.76
N TYR A 22 7.00 1.46 -8.91
CA TYR A 22 7.86 2.58 -8.55
C TYR A 22 9.02 2.83 -9.51
N GLU A 23 8.90 2.46 -10.79
CA GLU A 23 9.98 2.65 -11.79
C GLU A 23 11.33 2.07 -11.30
N GLY A 24 11.28 0.94 -10.58
CA GLY A 24 12.46 0.29 -10.01
C GLY A 24 12.90 0.79 -8.63
N LYS A 25 12.28 1.82 -8.06
CA LYS A 25 12.64 2.38 -6.74
C LYS A 25 11.93 1.63 -5.60
N LEU A 26 12.64 1.45 -4.49
CA LEU A 26 12.06 0.95 -3.24
C LEU A 26 11.65 2.15 -2.37
N LYS A 27 10.36 2.27 -2.03
CA LYS A 27 9.83 3.27 -1.10
C LYS A 27 8.92 2.60 -0.08
N PHE A 28 9.14 2.88 1.20
CA PHE A 28 8.44 2.25 2.32
C PHE A 28 8.05 3.28 3.39
N PRO A 29 6.99 3.01 4.16
CA PRO A 29 5.99 1.96 3.97
C PRO A 29 5.08 2.23 2.76
N THR A 30 4.58 1.20 2.07
CA THR A 30 3.56 1.33 1.01
C THR A 30 2.36 0.48 1.39
N ILE A 31 1.17 1.04 1.32
CA ILE A 31 -0.07 0.34 1.60
C ILE A 31 -0.91 0.30 0.33
N ILE A 32 -1.48 -0.85 0.01
CA ILE A 32 -2.31 -1.10 -1.17
C ILE A 32 -3.65 -1.63 -0.68
N VAL A 33 -4.75 -1.02 -1.14
CA VAL A 33 -6.11 -1.49 -0.87
C VAL A 33 -6.88 -1.49 -2.19
N GLY A 34 -7.33 -2.68 -2.62
CA GLY A 34 -7.91 -2.84 -3.96
C GLY A 34 -6.93 -2.43 -5.06
N ASN A 35 -7.29 -1.42 -5.85
CA ASN A 35 -6.45 -0.86 -6.92
C ASN A 35 -5.69 0.42 -6.51
N ASP A 36 -5.97 0.96 -5.32
CA ASP A 36 -5.37 2.19 -4.82
C ASP A 36 -4.17 1.90 -3.92
N TYR A 37 -3.26 2.86 -3.84
CA TYR A 37 -2.09 2.77 -2.97
C TYR A 37 -1.72 4.13 -2.38
N ILE A 38 -1.09 4.09 -1.20
CA ILE A 38 -0.49 5.26 -0.57
C ILE A 38 0.95 4.96 -0.14
N LYS A 39 1.81 5.98 -0.26
CA LYS A 39 3.27 5.85 -0.17
C LYS A 39 3.78 6.70 1.00
N ASN A 40 4.41 6.05 1.99
CA ASN A 40 4.95 6.65 3.20
C ASN A 40 4.00 7.68 3.86
N PRO A 41 2.74 7.30 4.15
CA PRO A 41 1.77 8.24 4.71
C PRO A 41 2.14 8.64 6.14
N THR A 42 1.72 9.83 6.55
CA THR A 42 1.53 10.14 7.97
C THR A 42 0.37 9.31 8.53
N ILE A 43 0.24 9.24 9.86
CA ILE A 43 -0.88 8.53 10.49
C ILE A 43 -2.24 9.05 9.99
N SER A 44 -2.43 10.37 9.93
CA SER A 44 -3.68 10.97 9.46
C SER A 44 -3.98 10.66 7.99
N GLN A 45 -2.96 10.69 7.12
CA GLN A 45 -3.11 10.32 5.72
C GLN A 45 -3.47 8.85 5.55
N LEU A 46 -2.95 7.99 6.44
CA LEU A 46 -3.30 6.58 6.45
C LEU A 46 -4.75 6.35 6.89
N GLU A 47 -5.18 7.03 7.96
CA GLU A 47 -6.56 6.95 8.45
C GLU A 47 -7.56 7.36 7.35
N GLU A 48 -7.35 8.52 6.73
CA GLU A 48 -8.17 9.00 5.61
C GLU A 48 -8.21 8.00 4.44
N PHE A 49 -7.05 7.44 4.09
CA PHE A 49 -6.95 6.47 3.00
C PHE A 49 -7.75 5.19 3.30
N LEU A 50 -7.67 4.67 4.53
CA LEU A 50 -8.38 3.46 4.94
C LEU A 50 -9.89 3.69 5.08
N GLU A 51 -10.32 4.86 5.56
CA GLU A 51 -11.74 5.23 5.65
C GLU A 51 -12.40 5.34 4.27
N CYS A 52 -11.70 5.97 3.31
CA CYS A 52 -12.15 6.04 1.92
C CYS A 52 -12.24 4.65 1.29
N ALA A 53 -11.21 3.82 1.46
CA ALA A 53 -11.15 2.50 0.86
C ALA A 53 -12.17 1.51 1.47
N ALA A 54 -12.58 1.70 2.73
CA ALA A 54 -13.60 0.89 3.39
C ALA A 54 -15.05 1.29 3.01
N SER A 55 -15.24 2.41 2.28
CA SER A 55 -16.55 2.96 1.93
C SER A 55 -16.81 3.00 0.41
N PRO A 56 -16.83 1.86 -0.30
CA PRO A 56 -16.95 1.83 -1.77
C PRO A 56 -18.31 2.29 -2.34
N ASN A 57 -19.27 2.76 -1.52
CA ASN A 57 -20.66 3.06 -1.93
C ASN A 57 -21.15 4.47 -1.58
N ASN A 58 -20.29 5.50 -1.63
CA ASN A 58 -20.74 6.91 -1.59
C ASN A 58 -20.49 7.60 -2.94
N LEU A 59 -21.12 7.08 -4.01
CA LEU A 59 -21.39 7.79 -5.27
C LEU A 59 -22.76 7.38 -5.80
#